data_AF-A0A8C0E1P5-F1
#
_entry.id   AF-A0A8C0E1P5-F1
#
_cell.length_a   1.000
_cell.length_b   1.000
_cell.length_c   1.000
_cell.angle_alpha   90.00
_cell.angle_beta   90.00
_cell.angle_gamma   90.00
#
_symmetry.space_group_name_H-M   'P 1'
#
loop_
_entity.id
_entity.type
_entity.pdbx_description
1 polymer ?
#
loop_
_entity_poly.entity_id
_entity_poly.type
_entity_poly.pdbx_seq_one_letter_code
_entity_poly.pdbx_strand_id
1 'polypeptide(L)'
;MTTSTLQKAIDLVTKATEEDKAKNYEEALRLYQHAVEYFLHAIKYEAHSDKAKESIRAKCMQYLDRAEKLKDYLRNKEKHGKKPVKENQSESKGSDSDSEGDNPEKKKLQEQLMGAVVMEKPNIRWNDVAGLEGAKEALKEAVILPIKFPHLFTGKRTPWRGILLFGPPGTGKSYLAKAVATEANNSTFFSVSSSDLMSKWLGESEKLVKNLFELARQHKPSIIFIDEVDSLCGSRNENESEAARRIKTEFLVQMQGVGNNNDGTLVLGATNIPWVLDSAIRRRFEKRIYIPLPEEAARAQMFRLHLGSTPHNLTDANIHELARKTEGYSGADISIIVRDSLMQPVRKVQSATHFKKVCGPSRTNPSIMIDDLLTPCSPGDPGAMEMTWMDVPSDKLLEPVVCMSDMLRSLATTRPTVNADDLLKVKKFSEDFGQES
;
A
#
# COMPACT_ATOMS: atom_id res chain seq x y z
N MET A 1 -21.83 -28.78 -22.73
CA MET A 1 -21.18 -29.33 -21.53
C MET A 1 -20.06 -28.38 -21.14
N THR A 2 -20.23 -27.59 -20.08
CA THR A 2 -19.21 -26.65 -19.59
C THR A 2 -18.11 -27.42 -18.86
N THR A 3 -16.91 -27.47 -19.42
CA THR A 3 -15.73 -28.08 -18.77
C THR A 3 -15.32 -27.25 -17.55
N SER A 4 -15.28 -27.87 -16.37
CA SER A 4 -14.83 -27.24 -15.12
C SER A 4 -13.41 -26.69 -15.28
N THR A 5 -13.15 -25.53 -14.66
CA THR A 5 -11.85 -24.86 -14.68
C THR A 5 -10.75 -25.76 -14.09
N LEU A 6 -11.10 -26.57 -13.09
CA LEU A 6 -10.21 -27.57 -12.51
C LEU A 6 -9.79 -28.65 -13.52
N GLN A 7 -10.70 -29.11 -14.38
CA GLN A 7 -10.38 -30.11 -15.41
C GLN A 7 -9.39 -29.55 -16.42
N LYS A 8 -9.57 -28.30 -16.85
CA LYS A 8 -8.63 -27.60 -17.75
C LYS A 8 -7.23 -27.49 -17.13
N ALA A 9 -7.14 -27.24 -15.83
CA ALA A 9 -5.86 -27.19 -15.12
C ALA A 9 -5.15 -28.55 -15.14
N ILE A 10 -5.90 -29.65 -14.92
CA ILE A 10 -5.36 -31.02 -14.93
C ILE A 10 -4.87 -31.40 -16.34
N ASP A 11 -5.62 -31.06 -17.38
CA ASP A 11 -5.24 -31.33 -18.77
C ASP A 11 -3.95 -30.57 -19.15
N LEU A 12 -3.80 -29.32 -18.70
CA LEU A 12 -2.59 -28.51 -18.92
C LEU A 12 -1.37 -29.07 -18.19
N VAL A 13 -1.52 -29.53 -16.94
CA VAL A 13 -0.42 -30.20 -16.22
C VAL A 13 -0.01 -31.48 -16.91
N THR A 14 -0.97 -32.26 -17.39
CA THR A 14 -0.68 -33.55 -18.03
C THR A 14 0.19 -33.31 -19.28
N LYS A 15 -0.19 -32.34 -20.11
CA LYS A 15 0.62 -31.88 -21.25
C LYS A 15 1.98 -31.32 -20.80
N ALA A 16 2.04 -30.53 -19.74
CA ALA A 16 3.30 -30.00 -19.21
C ALA A 16 4.27 -31.13 -18.80
N THR A 17 3.76 -32.20 -18.18
CA THR A 17 4.59 -33.36 -17.79
C THR A 17 5.06 -34.20 -18.98
N GLU A 18 4.28 -34.24 -20.06
CA GLU A 18 4.66 -34.91 -21.31
C GLU A 18 5.79 -34.14 -22.02
N GLU A 19 5.66 -32.82 -22.12
CA GLU A 19 6.70 -31.95 -22.70
C GLU A 19 7.98 -31.93 -21.85
N ASP A 20 7.86 -31.97 -20.51
CA ASP A 20 9.01 -32.07 -19.60
C ASP A 20 9.76 -33.41 -19.79
N LYS A 21 9.03 -34.52 -19.96
CA LYS A 21 9.61 -35.83 -20.31
C LYS A 21 10.24 -35.83 -21.71
N ALA A 22 9.63 -35.12 -22.66
CA ALA A 22 10.15 -34.93 -24.01
C ALA A 22 11.36 -33.96 -24.08
N LYS A 23 11.78 -33.40 -22.94
CA LYS A 23 12.86 -32.41 -22.80
C LYS A 23 12.60 -31.08 -23.52
N ASN A 24 11.35 -30.79 -23.81
CA ASN A 24 10.92 -29.51 -24.38
C ASN A 24 10.65 -28.50 -23.25
N TYR A 25 11.73 -28.06 -22.60
CA TYR A 25 11.65 -27.34 -21.33
C TYR A 25 11.03 -25.94 -21.42
N GLU A 26 11.12 -25.27 -22.58
CA GLU A 26 10.51 -23.96 -22.81
C GLU A 26 8.98 -24.07 -22.82
N GLU A 27 8.45 -25.07 -23.54
CA GLU A 27 7.02 -25.29 -23.66
C GLU A 27 6.44 -25.90 -22.38
N ALA A 28 7.18 -26.79 -21.72
CA ALA A 28 6.83 -27.31 -20.40
C ALA A 28 6.71 -26.18 -19.36
N LEU A 29 7.65 -25.22 -19.35
CA LEU A 29 7.61 -24.07 -18.44
C LEU A 29 6.35 -23.23 -18.66
N ARG A 30 6.02 -22.93 -19.93
CA ARG A 30 4.82 -22.17 -20.29
C ARG A 30 3.54 -22.88 -19.85
N LEU A 31 3.44 -24.19 -20.07
CA LEU A 31 2.29 -25.00 -19.69
C LEU A 31 2.14 -25.12 -18.17
N TYR A 32 3.24 -25.24 -17.41
CA TYR A 32 3.21 -25.24 -15.96
C TYR A 32 2.72 -23.91 -15.39
N GLN A 33 3.18 -22.77 -15.92
CA GLN A 33 2.72 -21.44 -15.49
C GLN A 33 1.22 -21.26 -15.75
N HIS A 34 0.76 -21.64 -16.94
CA HIS A 34 -0.65 -21.52 -17.30
C HIS A 34 -1.54 -22.46 -16.47
N ALA A 35 -1.08 -23.68 -16.18
CA ALA A 35 -1.79 -24.60 -15.30
C ALA A 35 -1.98 -24.05 -13.87
N VAL A 36 -0.96 -23.39 -13.32
CA VAL A 36 -1.01 -22.77 -11.99
C VAL A 36 -2.06 -21.66 -11.93
N GLU A 37 -2.15 -20.81 -12.96
CA GLU A 37 -3.19 -19.77 -13.04
C GLU A 37 -4.60 -20.37 -13.00
N TYR A 38 -4.84 -21.46 -13.74
CA TYR A 38 -6.14 -22.15 -13.72
C TYR A 38 -6.44 -22.83 -12.38
N PHE A 39 -5.44 -23.40 -11.69
CA PHE A 39 -5.67 -23.93 -10.35
C PHE A 39 -5.98 -22.83 -9.32
N LEU A 40 -5.30 -21.68 -9.39
CA LEU A 40 -5.60 -20.53 -8.53
C LEU A 40 -7.03 -20.01 -8.78
N HIS A 41 -7.45 -19.97 -10.04
CA HIS A 41 -8.82 -19.65 -10.41
C HIS A 41 -9.83 -20.67 -9.85
N ALA A 42 -9.52 -21.97 -9.95
CA ALA A 42 -10.38 -23.03 -9.41
C ALA A 42 -10.48 -22.98 -7.86
N ILE A 43 -9.39 -22.64 -7.15
CA ILE A 43 -9.42 -22.43 -5.69
C ILE A 43 -10.33 -21.26 -5.30
N LYS A 44 -10.32 -20.19 -6.10
CA LYS A 44 -11.05 -18.95 -5.81
C LYS A 44 -12.55 -19.07 -6.10
N TYR A 45 -12.94 -19.80 -7.14
CA TYR A 45 -14.32 -19.79 -7.65
C TYR A 45 -15.04 -21.15 -7.66
N GLU A 46 -14.33 -22.28 -7.62
CA GLU A 46 -14.97 -23.62 -7.75
C GLU A 46 -14.84 -24.50 -6.50
N ALA A 47 -13.88 -24.25 -5.60
CA ALA A 47 -13.65 -25.09 -4.42
C ALA A 47 -14.55 -24.69 -3.23
N HIS A 48 -15.44 -25.59 -2.81
CA HIS A 48 -16.43 -25.34 -1.74
C HIS A 48 -16.00 -25.89 -0.36
N SER A 49 -14.97 -26.74 -0.28
CA SER A 49 -14.47 -27.34 0.97
C SER A 49 -12.99 -27.00 1.20
N ASP A 50 -12.62 -26.69 2.45
CA ASP A 50 -11.25 -26.31 2.84
C ASP A 50 -10.22 -27.43 2.61
N LYS A 51 -10.62 -28.71 2.79
CA LYS A 51 -9.76 -29.87 2.48
C LYS A 51 -9.43 -29.97 0.99
N ALA A 52 -10.38 -29.63 0.12
CA ALA A 52 -10.15 -29.62 -1.33
C ALA A 52 -9.23 -28.47 -1.74
N LYS A 53 -9.38 -27.28 -1.13
CA LYS A 53 -8.48 -26.14 -1.36
C LYS A 53 -7.05 -26.45 -0.94
N GLU A 54 -6.84 -27.09 0.20
CA GLU A 54 -5.51 -27.50 0.65
C GLU A 54 -4.87 -28.54 -0.28
N SER A 55 -5.63 -29.55 -0.72
CA SER A 55 -5.12 -30.55 -1.66
C SER A 55 -4.70 -29.93 -3.00
N ILE A 56 -5.48 -28.99 -3.52
CA ILE A 56 -5.16 -28.28 -4.77
C ILE A 56 -3.95 -27.35 -4.57
N ARG A 57 -3.86 -26.62 -3.45
CA ARG A 57 -2.70 -25.77 -3.12
C ARG A 57 -1.40 -26.56 -2.99
N ALA A 58 -1.43 -27.72 -2.35
CA ALA A 58 -0.26 -28.59 -2.22
C ALA A 58 0.27 -29.03 -3.59
N LYS A 59 -0.63 -29.40 -4.52
CA LYS A 59 -0.25 -29.75 -5.90
C LYS A 59 0.25 -28.53 -6.69
N CYS A 60 -0.35 -27.36 -6.52
CA CYS A 60 0.13 -26.12 -7.16
C CYS A 60 1.58 -25.79 -6.78
N MET A 61 1.92 -25.92 -5.49
CA MET A 61 3.28 -25.69 -5.03
C MET A 61 4.29 -26.65 -5.66
N GLN A 62 3.92 -27.92 -5.86
CA GLN A 62 4.79 -28.90 -6.54
C GLN A 62 5.05 -28.53 -8.00
N TYR A 63 4.03 -28.04 -8.73
CA TYR A 63 4.17 -27.61 -10.12
C TYR A 63 4.94 -26.30 -10.26
N LEU A 64 4.76 -25.36 -9.32
CA LEU A 64 5.54 -24.12 -9.23
C LEU A 64 7.03 -24.39 -9.00
N ASP A 65 7.37 -25.24 -8.03
CA ASP A 65 8.78 -25.62 -7.76
C ASP A 65 9.43 -26.29 -8.98
N ARG A 66 8.68 -27.11 -9.72
CA ARG A 66 9.17 -27.70 -10.98
C ARG A 66 9.40 -26.63 -12.06
N ALA A 67 8.47 -25.68 -12.20
CA ALA A 67 8.60 -24.58 -13.15
C ALA A 67 9.82 -23.69 -12.85
N GLU A 68 10.10 -23.40 -11.58
CA GLU A 68 11.29 -22.63 -11.18
C GLU A 68 12.58 -23.38 -11.51
N LYS A 69 12.66 -24.69 -11.24
CA LYS A 69 13.81 -25.52 -11.62
C LYS A 69 14.05 -25.52 -13.14
N LEU A 70 12.99 -25.58 -13.94
CA LEU A 70 13.08 -25.50 -15.40
C LEU A 70 13.54 -24.11 -15.88
N LYS A 71 13.04 -23.05 -15.25
CA LYS A 71 13.44 -21.67 -15.54
C LYS A 71 14.92 -21.43 -15.24
N ASP A 72 15.41 -21.94 -14.11
CA ASP A 72 16.84 -21.86 -13.75
C ASP A 72 17.72 -22.67 -14.69
N TYR A 73 17.27 -23.85 -15.10
CA TYR A 73 17.98 -24.67 -16.09
C TYR A 73 18.11 -23.94 -17.44
N LEU A 74 17.03 -23.33 -17.93
CA LEU A 74 17.05 -22.53 -19.17
C LEU A 74 17.96 -21.30 -19.05
N ARG A 75 17.88 -20.57 -17.92
CA ARG A 75 18.73 -19.41 -17.63
C ARG A 75 20.22 -19.76 -17.58
N ASN A 76 20.58 -20.92 -17.04
CA ASN A 76 21.96 -21.39 -16.99
C ASN A 76 22.46 -21.89 -18.36
N LYS A 77 21.58 -22.46 -19.19
CA LYS A 77 21.89 -22.86 -20.57
C LYS A 77 22.23 -21.63 -21.45
N GLU A 78 21.52 -20.52 -21.28
CA GLU A 78 21.82 -19.27 -21.99
C GLU A 78 23.17 -18.64 -21.58
N LYS A 79 23.57 -18.77 -20.30
CA LYS A 79 24.86 -18.27 -19.80
C LYS A 79 26.07 -19.05 -20.36
N HIS A 80 25.94 -20.34 -20.62
CA HIS A 80 27.00 -21.14 -21.24
C HIS A 80 27.12 -20.96 -22.77
N GLY A 81 26.15 -20.30 -23.42
CA GLY A 81 26.14 -20.03 -24.86
C GLY A 81 26.94 -18.78 -25.31
N LYS A 82 27.41 -17.93 -24.38
CA LYS A 82 28.19 -16.72 -24.70
C LYS A 82 29.62 -16.83 -24.15
N LYS A 83 30.58 -17.21 -24.99
CA LYS A 83 32.02 -17.04 -24.69
C LYS A 83 32.42 -15.56 -24.83
N PRO A 84 33.11 -14.94 -23.85
CA PRO A 84 33.77 -13.66 -24.04
C PRO A 84 35.20 -13.86 -24.58
N VAL A 85 35.63 -12.89 -25.40
CA VAL A 85 36.97 -12.76 -25.98
C VAL A 85 37.97 -12.41 -24.88
N LYS A 86 39.15 -13.04 -24.92
CA LYS A 86 40.30 -12.81 -24.05
C LYS A 86 40.90 -11.42 -24.26
N GLU A 87 41.26 -10.75 -23.16
CA GLU A 87 42.43 -9.87 -23.12
C GLU A 87 43.15 -9.99 -21.76
N ASN A 88 44.48 -10.00 -21.85
CA ASN A 88 45.45 -10.29 -20.79
C ASN A 88 45.66 -9.08 -19.85
N GLN A 89 45.92 -9.30 -18.55
CA GLN A 89 47.27 -9.17 -17.94
C GLN A 89 47.27 -9.24 -16.40
N SER A 90 48.34 -9.90 -15.92
CA SER A 90 49.07 -9.76 -14.65
C SER A 90 48.41 -10.15 -13.31
N GLU A 91 48.94 -11.24 -12.77
CA GLU A 91 48.91 -11.62 -11.35
C GLU A 91 49.71 -10.62 -10.49
N SER A 92 49.13 -10.22 -9.36
CA SER A 92 49.89 -9.84 -8.16
C SER A 92 49.15 -10.37 -6.93
N LYS A 93 49.81 -11.31 -6.23
CA LYS A 93 49.38 -11.93 -4.97
C LYS A 93 49.29 -10.89 -3.83
N GLY A 94 48.22 -10.94 -3.03
CA GLY A 94 48.19 -10.29 -1.71
C GLY A 94 46.82 -10.19 -1.03
N SER A 95 46.66 -11.02 0.01
CA SER A 95 45.74 -10.95 1.16
C SER A 95 44.31 -11.47 1.03
N ASP A 96 44.06 -12.53 1.81
CA ASP A 96 42.78 -13.14 2.15
C ASP A 96 41.70 -12.13 2.53
N SER A 97 40.53 -12.24 1.90
CA SER A 97 39.27 -11.84 2.52
C SER A 97 38.22 -12.89 2.18
N ASP A 98 37.66 -13.47 3.22
CA ASP A 98 36.64 -14.51 3.23
C ASP A 98 35.60 -14.34 2.12
N SER A 99 35.59 -15.28 1.17
CA SER A 99 34.44 -15.51 0.31
C SER A 99 33.34 -16.15 1.14
N GLU A 100 32.50 -15.33 1.78
CA GLU A 100 31.19 -15.79 2.24
C GLU A 100 30.37 -16.18 1.02
N GLY A 101 30.29 -17.49 0.80
CA GLY A 101 29.42 -18.11 -0.19
C GLY A 101 27.98 -17.62 -0.03
N ASP A 102 27.38 -17.37 -1.19
CA ASP A 102 25.99 -17.02 -1.43
C ASP A 102 25.04 -18.03 -0.71
N ASN A 103 24.73 -17.77 0.55
CA ASN A 103 24.03 -18.70 1.43
C ASN A 103 22.58 -18.89 0.93
N PRO A 104 22.14 -20.11 0.55
CA PRO A 104 20.78 -20.37 0.10
C PRO A 104 19.71 -19.97 1.14
N GLU A 105 20.05 -19.96 2.43
CA GLU A 105 19.16 -19.45 3.48
C GLU A 105 18.95 -17.94 3.38
N LYS A 106 20.00 -17.15 3.05
CA LYS A 106 19.87 -15.70 2.84
C LYS A 106 18.95 -15.40 1.65
N LYS A 107 19.04 -16.17 0.56
CA LYS A 107 18.14 -16.02 -0.61
C LYS A 107 16.69 -16.37 -0.27
N LYS A 108 16.45 -17.50 0.40
CA LYS A 108 15.11 -17.91 0.83
C LYS A 108 14.48 -16.90 1.79
N LEU A 109 15.27 -16.34 2.72
CA LEU A 109 14.82 -15.28 3.62
C LEU A 109 14.62 -13.95 2.87
N GLN A 110 15.45 -13.61 1.88
CA GLN A 110 15.24 -12.46 1.00
C GLN A 110 13.95 -12.59 0.19
N GLU A 111 13.63 -13.78 -0.31
CA GLU A 111 12.35 -14.05 -0.98
C GLU A 111 11.16 -13.92 -0.01
N GLN A 112 11.29 -14.41 1.22
CA GLN A 112 10.29 -14.17 2.28
C GLN A 112 10.14 -12.68 2.60
N LEU A 113 11.24 -11.92 2.61
CA LEU A 113 11.22 -10.47 2.78
C LEU A 113 10.59 -9.75 1.60
N MET A 114 10.79 -10.20 0.37
CA MET A 114 10.09 -9.64 -0.79
C MET A 114 8.57 -9.87 -0.70
N GLY A 115 8.12 -10.91 0.02
CA GLY A 115 6.71 -11.12 0.33
C GLY A 115 6.18 -10.25 1.47
N ALA A 116 6.98 -9.97 2.49
CA ALA A 116 6.57 -9.22 3.69
C ALA A 116 6.85 -7.70 3.62
N VAL A 117 7.80 -7.29 2.80
CA VAL A 117 8.25 -5.90 2.67
C VAL A 117 7.88 -5.39 1.30
N VAL A 118 6.96 -4.44 1.26
CA VAL A 118 6.57 -3.78 0.01
C VAL A 118 7.63 -2.75 -0.33
N MET A 119 8.48 -3.07 -1.30
CA MET A 119 9.37 -2.11 -1.94
C MET A 119 8.58 -1.36 -3.02
N GLU A 120 8.29 -0.09 -2.77
CA GLU A 120 7.58 0.75 -3.73
C GLU A 120 8.31 2.07 -4.00
N LYS A 121 8.04 2.65 -5.17
CA LYS A 121 8.32 4.06 -5.45
C LYS A 121 6.97 4.76 -5.54
N PRO A 122 6.44 5.28 -4.42
CA PRO A 122 5.16 5.95 -4.46
C PRO A 122 5.23 7.17 -5.39
N ASN A 123 4.09 7.56 -5.95
CA ASN A 123 3.94 8.75 -6.79
C ASN A 123 2.89 9.68 -6.16
N ILE A 124 3.08 10.03 -4.89
CA ILE A 124 2.22 10.95 -4.15
C ILE A 124 3.03 12.20 -3.90
N ARG A 125 2.53 13.37 -4.28
CA ARG A 125 3.24 14.64 -4.11
C ARG A 125 2.73 15.39 -2.88
N TRP A 126 3.46 16.42 -2.46
CA TRP A 126 3.01 17.29 -1.37
C TRP A 126 1.64 17.94 -1.62
N ASN A 127 1.31 18.20 -2.88
CA ASN A 127 0.04 18.82 -3.28
C ASN A 127 -1.16 17.88 -3.15
N ASP A 128 -0.92 16.57 -3.15
CA ASP A 128 -1.97 15.56 -2.98
C ASP A 128 -2.33 15.38 -1.50
N VAL A 129 -1.48 15.88 -0.59
CA VAL A 129 -1.73 15.89 0.86
C VAL A 129 -2.36 17.22 1.26
N ALA A 130 -3.64 17.20 1.62
CA ALA A 130 -4.35 18.40 2.06
C ALA A 130 -3.96 18.84 3.49
N GLY A 131 -3.68 20.14 3.67
CA GLY A 131 -3.29 20.72 4.95
C GLY A 131 -1.96 20.21 5.52
N LEU A 132 -1.87 20.13 6.86
CA LEU A 132 -0.69 19.63 7.58
C LEU A 132 0.61 20.42 7.31
N GLU A 133 0.53 21.73 7.07
CA GLU A 133 1.70 22.52 6.66
C GLU A 133 2.85 22.46 7.67
N GLY A 134 2.59 22.54 8.98
CA GLY A 134 3.63 22.37 9.99
C GLY A 134 4.30 20.98 9.97
N ALA A 135 3.53 19.92 9.74
CA ALA A 135 4.09 18.57 9.63
C ALA A 135 4.88 18.39 8.32
N LYS A 136 4.41 18.98 7.20
CA LYS A 136 5.13 18.99 5.93
C LYS A 136 6.45 19.75 6.05
N GLU A 137 6.46 20.90 6.72
CA GLU A 137 7.68 21.68 6.97
C GLU A 137 8.68 20.91 7.83
N ALA A 138 8.23 20.32 8.93
CA ALA A 138 9.07 19.48 9.79
C ALA A 138 9.68 18.28 9.03
N LEU A 139 8.91 17.65 8.13
CA LEU A 139 9.41 16.55 7.29
C LEU A 139 10.34 17.04 6.17
N LYS A 140 10.08 18.21 5.58
CA LYS A 140 10.99 18.84 4.61
C LYS A 140 12.34 19.13 5.25
N GLU A 141 12.34 19.68 6.47
CA GLU A 141 13.57 19.93 7.23
C GLU A 141 14.28 18.63 7.62
N ALA A 142 13.55 17.64 8.12
CA ALA A 142 14.15 16.42 8.65
C ALA A 142 14.63 15.45 7.56
N VAL A 143 13.98 15.43 6.39
CA VAL A 143 14.23 14.41 5.34
C VAL A 143 14.77 15.02 4.06
N ILE A 144 14.14 16.08 3.55
CA ILE A 144 14.48 16.63 2.23
C ILE A 144 15.73 17.51 2.31
N LEU A 145 15.86 18.32 3.35
CA LEU A 145 16.98 19.25 3.54
C LEU A 145 18.35 18.54 3.62
N PRO A 146 18.53 17.42 4.35
CA PRO A 146 19.78 16.68 4.37
C PRO A 146 20.17 16.08 3.02
N ILE A 147 19.18 15.63 2.25
CA ILE A 147 19.41 15.04 0.92
C ILE A 147 19.80 16.14 -0.07
N LYS A 148 19.12 17.29 -0.02
CA LYS A 148 19.34 18.40 -0.95
C LYS A 148 20.62 19.17 -0.65
N PHE A 149 20.95 19.38 0.62
CA PHE A 149 22.10 20.18 1.05
C PHE A 149 22.95 19.44 2.10
N PRO A 150 23.63 18.34 1.71
CA PRO A 150 24.41 17.52 2.64
C PRO A 150 25.55 18.30 3.34
N HIS A 151 26.07 19.35 2.70
CA HIS A 151 27.12 20.21 3.27
C HIS A 151 26.68 20.98 4.53
N LEU A 152 25.37 21.19 4.73
CA LEU A 152 24.83 21.80 5.96
C LEU A 152 24.89 20.82 7.15
N PHE A 153 24.89 19.52 6.85
CA PHE A 153 24.83 18.42 7.81
C PHE A 153 26.21 17.79 8.02
N THR A 154 27.16 18.60 8.49
CA THR A 154 28.53 18.19 8.79
C THR A 154 28.87 18.38 10.28
N GLY A 155 29.87 17.66 10.77
CA GLY A 155 30.28 17.71 12.18
C GLY A 155 29.17 17.20 13.11
N LYS A 156 28.71 18.05 14.04
CA LYS A 156 27.64 17.70 14.99
C LYS A 156 26.23 17.87 14.43
N ARG A 157 26.08 18.47 13.23
CA ARG A 157 24.77 18.64 12.58
C ARG A 157 24.45 17.38 11.80
N THR A 158 23.96 16.36 12.48
CA THR A 158 23.57 15.09 11.85
C THR A 158 22.07 15.08 11.58
N PRO A 159 21.61 14.53 10.44
CA PRO A 159 20.18 14.35 10.20
C PRO A 159 19.57 13.39 11.21
N TRP A 160 18.28 13.57 11.48
CA TRP A 160 17.50 12.67 12.34
C TRP A 160 17.45 11.27 11.74
N ARG A 161 17.63 10.24 12.57
CA ARG A 161 17.60 8.84 12.12
C ARG A 161 16.24 8.18 12.30
N GLY A 162 15.45 8.67 13.25
CA GLY A 162 14.13 8.17 13.56
C GLY A 162 13.12 9.31 13.71
N ILE A 163 12.05 9.25 12.91
CA ILE A 163 10.92 10.19 12.98
C ILE A 163 9.64 9.39 13.28
N LEU A 164 8.89 9.80 14.31
CA LEU A 164 7.59 9.21 14.65
C LEU A 164 6.46 10.15 14.25
N LEU A 165 5.57 9.69 13.38
CA LEU A 165 4.29 10.32 13.09
C LEU A 165 3.24 9.75 14.05
N PHE A 166 2.61 10.61 14.84
CA PHE A 166 1.55 10.18 15.76
C PHE A 166 0.32 11.06 15.69
N GLY A 167 -0.84 10.50 15.99
CA GLY A 167 -2.10 11.24 16.01
C GLY A 167 -3.29 10.33 15.74
N PRO A 168 -4.51 10.87 15.73
CA PRO A 168 -5.73 10.09 15.54
C PRO A 168 -5.71 9.23 14.27
N PRO A 169 -6.46 8.11 14.23
CA PRO A 169 -6.58 7.30 13.02
C PRO A 169 -7.22 8.09 11.88
N GLY A 170 -6.91 7.72 10.63
CA GLY A 170 -7.52 8.33 9.44
C GLY A 170 -7.05 9.75 9.09
N THR A 171 -6.00 10.26 9.74
CA THR A 171 -5.42 11.60 9.50
C THR A 171 -4.35 11.66 8.41
N GLY A 172 -4.04 10.52 7.77
CA GLY A 172 -3.13 10.47 6.62
C GLY A 172 -1.65 10.25 6.94
N LYS A 173 -1.30 9.71 8.12
CA LYS A 173 0.10 9.36 8.49
C LYS A 173 0.82 8.53 7.42
N SER A 174 0.23 7.41 6.99
CA SER A 174 0.80 6.53 5.97
C SER A 174 0.83 7.20 4.59
N TYR A 175 -0.15 8.06 4.28
CA TYR A 175 -0.20 8.82 3.03
C TYR A 175 0.89 9.90 2.97
N LEU A 176 1.13 10.60 4.09
CA LEU A 176 2.20 11.58 4.26
C LEU A 176 3.58 10.93 4.16
N ALA A 177 3.78 9.74 4.74
CA ALA A 177 5.03 9.00 4.63
C ALA A 177 5.36 8.62 3.17
N LYS A 178 4.35 8.21 2.39
CA LYS A 178 4.53 7.96 0.95
C LYS A 178 4.86 9.24 0.19
N ALA A 179 4.24 10.38 0.53
CA ALA A 179 4.55 11.66 -0.08
C ALA A 179 6.02 12.09 0.18
N VAL A 180 6.50 11.91 1.40
CA VAL A 180 7.92 12.14 1.75
C VAL A 180 8.84 11.31 0.87
N ALA A 181 8.52 10.03 0.65
CA ALA A 181 9.36 9.14 -0.14
C ALA A 181 9.43 9.52 -1.63
N THR A 182 8.31 9.96 -2.21
CA THR A 182 8.27 10.51 -3.58
C THR A 182 9.16 11.75 -3.69
N GLU A 183 9.06 12.66 -2.71
CA GLU A 183 9.73 13.97 -2.73
C GLU A 183 11.21 13.88 -2.32
N ALA A 184 11.61 12.83 -1.62
CA ALA A 184 12.99 12.52 -1.27
C ALA A 184 13.78 11.92 -2.45
N ASN A 185 13.81 12.57 -3.61
CA ASN A 185 14.51 12.13 -4.83
C ASN A 185 14.12 10.69 -5.28
N ASN A 186 12.84 10.32 -5.16
CA ASN A 186 12.39 8.95 -5.43
C ASN A 186 13.19 7.87 -4.66
N SER A 187 13.53 8.16 -3.39
CA SER A 187 14.19 7.24 -2.48
C SER A 187 13.42 5.91 -2.39
N THR A 188 14.14 4.83 -2.14
CA THR A 188 13.52 3.50 -2.00
C THR A 188 12.66 3.48 -0.73
N PHE A 189 11.36 3.21 -0.87
CA PHE A 189 10.43 3.13 0.24
C PHE A 189 10.16 1.67 0.61
N PHE A 190 10.56 1.28 1.81
CA PHE A 190 10.28 -0.02 2.40
C PHE A 190 9.09 0.14 3.35
N SER A 191 7.91 -0.32 2.93
CA SER A 191 6.72 -0.32 3.78
C SER A 191 6.56 -1.68 4.44
N VAL A 192 6.47 -1.71 5.76
CA VAL A 192 6.24 -2.93 6.53
C VAL A 192 5.21 -2.67 7.63
N SER A 193 4.23 -3.57 7.79
CA SER A 193 3.39 -3.54 8.98
C SER A 193 4.12 -4.24 10.12
N SER A 194 3.94 -3.73 11.34
CA SER A 194 4.42 -4.39 12.54
C SER A 194 3.89 -5.84 12.68
N SER A 195 2.70 -6.14 12.15
CA SER A 195 2.15 -7.50 12.09
C SER A 195 2.92 -8.42 11.15
N ASP A 196 3.46 -7.90 10.04
CA ASP A 196 4.24 -8.68 9.07
C ASP A 196 5.59 -9.12 9.64
N LEU A 197 6.14 -8.32 10.56
CA LEU A 197 7.37 -8.63 11.29
C LEU A 197 7.15 -9.70 12.38
N MET A 198 5.93 -9.83 12.90
CA MET A 198 5.58 -10.81 13.92
C MET A 198 5.11 -12.12 13.28
N SER A 199 6.04 -12.92 12.77
CA SER A 199 5.73 -14.26 12.25
C SER A 199 5.42 -15.26 13.37
N LYS A 200 4.61 -16.29 13.08
CA LYS A 200 4.27 -17.37 14.03
C LYS A 200 5.44 -18.31 14.36
N TRP A 201 6.57 -18.19 13.65
CA TRP A 201 7.72 -19.07 13.78
C TRP A 201 8.84 -18.39 14.58
N LEU A 202 9.12 -18.95 15.75
CA LEU A 202 10.15 -18.48 16.69
C LEU A 202 11.52 -18.38 16.01
N GLY A 203 12.11 -17.18 15.98
CA GLY A 203 13.47 -16.90 15.48
C GLY A 203 13.56 -16.42 14.03
N GLU A 204 12.54 -16.62 13.18
CA GLU A 204 12.54 -16.05 11.82
C GLU A 204 12.34 -14.54 11.85
N SER A 205 11.52 -14.04 12.79
CA SER A 205 11.18 -12.62 12.92
C SER A 205 12.39 -11.72 13.18
N GLU A 206 13.37 -12.16 13.99
CA GLU A 206 14.61 -11.41 14.24
C GLU A 206 15.46 -11.28 12.96
N LYS A 207 15.58 -12.38 12.21
CA LYS A 207 16.29 -12.39 10.92
C LYS A 207 15.61 -11.47 9.92
N LEU A 208 14.27 -11.43 9.90
CA LEU A 208 13.52 -10.50 9.04
C LEU A 208 13.85 -9.04 9.34
N VAL A 209 13.87 -8.63 10.61
CA VAL A 209 14.24 -7.26 11.00
C VAL A 209 15.68 -6.95 10.57
N LYS A 210 16.64 -7.84 10.87
CA LYS A 210 18.04 -7.64 10.48
C LYS A 210 18.19 -7.48 8.96
N ASN A 211 17.55 -8.34 8.20
CA ASN A 211 17.63 -8.33 6.74
C ASN A 211 16.89 -7.12 6.13
N LEU A 212 15.78 -6.66 6.71
CA LEU A 212 15.09 -5.43 6.30
C LEU A 212 16.06 -4.24 6.35
N PHE A 213 16.79 -4.08 7.46
CA PHE A 213 17.79 -3.02 7.60
C PHE A 213 19.02 -3.26 6.70
N GLU A 214 19.41 -4.50 6.42
CA GLU A 214 20.46 -4.81 5.45
C GLU A 214 20.07 -4.41 4.02
N LEU A 215 18.86 -4.78 3.57
CA LEU A 215 18.31 -4.38 2.28
C LEU A 215 18.17 -2.86 2.17
N ALA A 216 17.65 -2.20 3.20
CA ALA A 216 17.57 -0.75 3.23
C ALA A 216 18.95 -0.09 3.10
N ARG A 217 19.98 -0.66 3.73
CA ARG A 217 21.36 -0.18 3.63
C ARG A 217 21.97 -0.40 2.24
N GLN A 218 21.56 -1.45 1.53
CA GLN A 218 21.98 -1.71 0.14
C GLN A 218 21.31 -0.75 -0.87
N HIS A 219 20.10 -0.26 -0.56
CA HIS A 219 19.30 0.60 -1.44
C HIS A 219 19.27 2.09 -1.03
N LYS A 220 20.38 2.61 -0.48
CA LYS A 220 20.48 4.02 -0.06
C LYS A 220 20.40 4.99 -1.26
N PRO A 221 19.74 6.15 -1.14
CA PRO A 221 18.96 6.60 0.02
C PRO A 221 17.64 5.82 0.18
N SER A 222 17.34 5.42 1.41
CA SER A 222 16.20 4.56 1.72
C SER A 222 15.42 5.05 2.94
N ILE A 223 14.11 4.82 2.89
CA ILE A 223 13.17 5.12 3.97
C ILE A 223 12.48 3.83 4.37
N ILE A 224 12.62 3.44 5.63
CA ILE A 224 11.88 2.33 6.24
C ILE A 224 10.66 2.93 6.92
N PHE A 225 9.47 2.62 6.42
CA PHE A 225 8.21 2.99 7.03
C PHE A 225 7.58 1.80 7.76
N ILE A 226 7.34 1.99 9.04
CA ILE A 226 6.69 0.99 9.90
C ILE A 226 5.35 1.56 10.34
N ASP A 227 4.28 0.93 9.88
CA ASP A 227 2.93 1.28 10.32
C ASP A 227 2.59 0.55 11.63
N GLU A 228 1.74 1.18 12.43
CA GLU A 228 1.27 0.67 13.73
C GLU A 228 2.43 0.20 14.64
N VAL A 229 3.47 1.03 14.78
CA VAL A 229 4.70 0.70 15.56
C VAL A 229 4.40 0.28 17.00
N ASP A 230 3.26 0.70 17.54
CA ASP A 230 2.77 0.33 18.86
C ASP A 230 2.53 -1.17 19.04
N SER A 231 2.17 -1.89 17.98
CA SER A 231 1.99 -3.35 18.05
C SER A 231 3.30 -4.11 18.22
N LEU A 232 4.41 -3.59 17.68
CA LEU A 232 5.76 -4.15 17.88
C LEU A 232 6.42 -3.64 19.17
N CYS A 233 6.12 -2.38 19.55
CA CYS A 233 6.89 -1.61 20.52
C CYS A 233 6.10 -1.25 21.79
N GLY A 234 5.04 -2.01 22.08
CA GLY A 234 4.22 -1.84 23.28
C GLY A 234 5.03 -1.85 24.57
N SER A 235 4.48 -1.23 25.61
CA SER A 235 5.08 -1.20 26.94
C SER A 235 5.24 -2.63 27.46
N ARG A 236 6.37 -2.92 28.09
CA ARG A 236 6.68 -4.27 28.60
C ARG A 236 5.62 -4.68 29.62
N ASN A 237 4.70 -5.52 29.20
CA ASN A 237 3.73 -6.15 30.09
C ASN A 237 4.28 -7.50 30.55
N GLU A 238 3.87 -7.95 31.73
CA GLU A 238 4.29 -9.27 32.25
C GLU A 238 3.87 -10.42 31.33
N ASN A 239 2.79 -10.25 30.56
CA ASN A 239 2.28 -11.22 29.59
C ASN A 239 2.87 -11.11 28.17
N GLU A 240 3.91 -10.29 27.97
CA GLU A 240 4.56 -10.15 26.66
C GLU A 240 5.37 -11.41 26.31
N SER A 241 5.14 -11.97 25.12
CA SER A 241 5.90 -13.13 24.63
C SER A 241 7.40 -12.83 24.57
N GLU A 242 8.22 -13.80 24.97
CA GLU A 242 9.68 -13.70 24.87
C GLU A 242 10.13 -13.38 23.43
N ALA A 243 9.43 -13.92 22.44
CA ALA A 243 9.69 -13.65 21.03
C ALA A 243 9.53 -12.16 20.69
N ALA A 244 8.46 -11.53 21.17
CA ALA A 244 8.20 -10.10 20.95
C ALA A 244 9.31 -9.23 21.56
N ARG A 245 9.78 -9.59 22.77
CA ARG A 245 10.88 -8.89 23.43
C ARG A 245 12.19 -8.99 22.65
N ARG A 246 12.50 -10.15 22.07
CA ARG A 246 13.71 -10.32 21.25
C ARG A 246 13.63 -9.53 19.96
N ILE A 247 12.50 -9.54 19.25
CA ILE A 247 12.29 -8.75 18.04
C ILE A 247 12.44 -7.25 18.33
N LYS A 248 11.82 -6.75 19.40
CA LYS A 248 11.95 -5.35 19.83
C LYS A 248 13.39 -4.97 20.18
N THR A 249 14.13 -5.88 20.80
CA THR A 249 15.55 -5.68 21.10
C THR A 249 16.38 -5.61 19.82
N GLU A 250 16.16 -6.53 18.88
CA GLU A 250 16.84 -6.53 17.58
C GLU A 250 16.53 -5.24 16.80
N PHE A 251 15.27 -4.82 16.77
CA PHE A 251 14.85 -3.57 16.14
C PHE A 251 15.58 -2.35 16.72
N LEU A 252 15.69 -2.26 18.06
CA LEU A 252 16.45 -1.19 18.74
C LEU A 252 17.94 -1.20 18.37
N VAL A 253 18.55 -2.39 18.29
CA VAL A 253 19.96 -2.55 17.90
C VAL A 253 20.17 -2.08 16.46
N GLN A 254 19.28 -2.46 15.54
CA GLN A 254 19.35 -2.03 14.14
C GLN A 254 19.15 -0.52 13.96
N MET A 255 18.21 0.10 14.70
CA MET A 255 18.02 1.56 14.68
C MET A 255 19.28 2.32 15.15
N GLN A 256 19.97 1.77 16.16
CA GLN A 256 21.18 2.39 16.69
C GLN A 256 22.38 2.27 15.73
N GLY A 257 22.36 1.27 14.84
CA GLY A 257 23.44 1.04 13.88
C GLY A 257 24.72 0.55 14.54
N VAL A 258 24.62 -0.20 15.65
CA VAL A 258 25.80 -0.75 16.33
C VAL A 258 26.54 -1.67 15.35
N GLY A 259 27.77 -1.30 14.99
CA GLY A 259 28.60 -2.02 14.02
C GLY A 259 28.30 -1.76 12.53
N ASN A 260 27.39 -0.84 12.20
CA ASN A 260 27.00 -0.54 10.81
C ASN A 260 26.80 0.95 10.55
N ASN A 261 27.25 1.46 9.40
CA ASN A 261 26.95 2.83 8.97
C ASN A 261 25.48 2.95 8.52
N ASN A 262 24.63 3.50 9.39
CA ASN A 262 23.23 3.82 9.09
C ASN A 262 23.05 5.13 8.31
N ASP A 263 24.14 5.75 7.83
CA ASP A 263 24.05 6.98 7.04
C ASP A 263 23.28 6.76 5.75
N GLY A 264 22.28 7.60 5.47
CA GLY A 264 21.42 7.47 4.30
C GLY A 264 20.22 6.53 4.44
N THR A 265 19.95 6.01 5.65
CA THR A 265 18.72 5.26 5.97
C THR A 265 17.93 5.98 7.05
N LEU A 266 16.66 6.28 6.77
CA LEU A 266 15.73 6.93 7.69
C LEU A 266 14.65 5.94 8.13
N VAL A 267 14.32 5.91 9.42
CA VAL A 267 13.18 5.15 9.95
C VAL A 267 12.01 6.10 10.25
N LEU A 268 10.89 5.89 9.55
CA LEU A 268 9.60 6.53 9.82
C LEU A 268 8.68 5.54 10.53
N GLY A 269 8.20 5.90 11.71
CA GLY A 269 7.15 5.14 12.42
C GLY A 269 5.82 5.86 12.36
N ALA A 270 4.71 5.13 12.27
CA ALA A 270 3.37 5.67 12.48
C ALA A 270 2.64 4.95 13.63
N THR A 271 1.93 5.72 14.46
CA THR A 271 1.10 5.15 15.55
C THR A 271 -0.14 5.99 15.81
N ASN A 272 -1.22 5.34 16.25
CA ASN A 272 -2.43 5.99 16.73
C ASN A 272 -2.46 6.15 18.27
N ILE A 273 -1.65 5.38 18.99
CA ILE A 273 -1.70 5.27 20.46
C ILE A 273 -0.31 5.47 21.07
N PRO A 274 0.33 6.64 20.88
CA PRO A 274 1.74 6.84 21.21
C PRO A 274 2.10 6.66 22.70
N TRP A 275 1.13 6.77 23.61
CA TRP A 275 1.34 6.55 25.05
C TRP A 275 1.68 5.10 25.41
N VAL A 276 1.32 4.11 24.58
CA VAL A 276 1.67 2.71 24.85
C VAL A 276 3.11 2.38 24.46
N LEU A 277 3.78 3.26 23.72
CA LEU A 277 5.15 3.02 23.25
C LEU A 277 6.15 3.00 24.39
N ASP A 278 6.99 1.97 24.38
CA ASP A 278 8.10 1.82 25.30
C ASP A 278 9.06 3.01 25.25
N SER A 279 9.55 3.42 26.42
CA SER A 279 10.45 4.57 26.56
C SER A 279 11.75 4.43 25.74
N ALA A 280 12.28 3.21 25.55
CA ALA A 280 13.49 2.98 24.77
C ALA A 280 13.26 3.24 23.28
N ILE A 281 12.13 2.78 22.74
CA ILE A 281 11.72 3.03 21.34
C ILE A 281 11.41 4.51 21.14
N ARG A 282 10.67 5.10 22.09
CA ARG A 282 10.34 6.53 22.06
C ARG A 282 11.59 7.41 22.03
N ARG A 283 12.69 7.01 22.67
CA ARG A 283 13.99 7.69 22.61
C ARG A 283 14.72 7.53 21.29
N ARG A 284 14.47 6.45 20.52
CA ARG A 284 15.07 6.24 19.19
C ARG A 284 14.32 6.98 18.09
N PHE A 285 13.07 7.32 18.31
CA PHE A 285 12.35 8.32 17.52
C PHE A 285 12.64 9.73 18.07
N GLU A 286 13.72 10.30 17.56
CA GLU A 286 14.31 11.56 18.01
C GLU A 286 13.40 12.75 17.72
N LYS A 287 12.79 12.78 16.53
CA LYS A 287 11.77 13.77 16.14
C LYS A 287 10.39 13.11 16.17
N ARG A 288 9.42 13.78 16.78
CA ARG A 288 8.05 13.30 16.91
C ARG A 288 7.12 14.37 16.38
N ILE A 289 6.34 14.03 15.36
CA ILE A 289 5.49 14.96 14.63
C ILE A 289 4.04 14.57 14.88
N TYR A 290 3.29 15.51 15.46
CA TYR A 290 1.86 15.36 15.67
C TYR A 290 1.11 15.60 14.36
N ILE A 291 0.22 14.67 14.00
CA ILE A 291 -0.67 14.77 12.85
C ILE A 291 -2.10 15.00 13.37
N PRO A 292 -2.60 16.25 13.39
CA PRO A 292 -3.91 16.58 13.91
C PRO A 292 -5.06 16.14 12.98
N LEU A 293 -6.28 16.27 13.48
CA LEU A 293 -7.48 16.27 12.63
C LEU A 293 -7.44 17.47 11.66
N PRO A 294 -7.99 17.33 10.44
CA PRO A 294 -7.96 18.39 9.45
C PRO A 294 -8.83 19.59 9.84
N GLU A 295 -8.29 20.79 9.65
CA GLU A 295 -9.04 22.05 9.75
C GLU A 295 -10.01 22.24 8.58
N GLU A 296 -10.92 23.22 8.69
CA GLU A 296 -11.96 23.46 7.68
C GLU A 296 -11.40 23.60 6.25
N ALA A 297 -10.33 24.40 6.07
CA ALA A 297 -9.70 24.59 4.77
C ALA A 297 -9.14 23.27 4.20
N ALA A 298 -8.52 22.45 5.05
CA ALA A 298 -8.01 21.14 4.66
C ALA A 298 -9.15 20.18 4.30
N ARG A 299 -10.25 20.18 5.06
CA ARG A 299 -11.45 19.36 4.75
C ARG A 299 -12.06 19.75 3.41
N ALA A 300 -12.18 21.04 3.10
CA ALA A 300 -12.65 21.52 1.80
C ALA A 300 -11.76 21.03 0.65
N GLN A 301 -10.44 21.08 0.83
CA GLN A 301 -9.49 20.54 -0.14
C GLN A 301 -9.63 19.01 -0.29
N MET A 302 -9.81 18.26 0.80
CA MET A 302 -10.05 16.80 0.75
C MET A 302 -11.31 16.45 -0.03
N PHE A 303 -12.41 17.19 0.13
CA PHE A 303 -13.62 17.00 -0.68
C PHE A 303 -13.32 17.18 -2.17
N ARG A 304 -12.59 18.23 -2.58
CA ARG A 304 -12.19 18.44 -3.98
C ARG A 304 -11.32 17.29 -4.50
N LEU A 305 -10.32 16.88 -3.73
CA LEU A 305 -9.41 15.80 -4.10
C LEU A 305 -10.14 14.46 -4.29
N HIS A 306 -11.07 14.12 -3.40
CA HIS A 306 -11.80 12.86 -3.46
C HIS A 306 -12.91 12.85 -4.52
N LEU A 307 -13.48 14.00 -4.88
CA LEU A 307 -14.40 14.11 -6.03
C LEU A 307 -13.66 13.91 -7.36
N GLY A 308 -12.40 14.37 -7.42
CA GLY A 308 -11.52 14.19 -8.57
C GLY A 308 -12.11 14.83 -9.83
N SER A 309 -12.08 14.10 -10.94
CA SER A 309 -12.66 14.53 -12.23
C SER A 309 -14.08 14.04 -12.44
N THR A 310 -14.74 13.49 -11.42
CA THR A 310 -16.09 12.94 -11.55
C THR A 310 -17.09 14.09 -11.74
N PRO A 311 -17.95 14.05 -12.78
CA PRO A 311 -18.97 15.09 -12.98
C PRO A 311 -19.90 15.24 -11.78
N HIS A 312 -20.03 16.47 -11.28
CA HIS A 312 -20.88 16.81 -10.14
C HIS A 312 -21.45 18.23 -10.25
N ASN A 313 -22.58 18.48 -9.59
CA ASN A 313 -23.22 19.79 -9.55
C ASN A 313 -22.87 20.60 -8.29
N LEU A 314 -21.82 20.20 -7.56
CA LEU A 314 -21.37 20.90 -6.36
C LEU A 314 -20.63 22.20 -6.72
N THR A 315 -21.09 23.32 -6.18
CA THR A 315 -20.38 24.60 -6.24
C THR A 315 -19.31 24.70 -5.16
N ASP A 316 -18.36 25.62 -5.29
CA ASP A 316 -17.37 25.88 -4.25
C ASP A 316 -18.02 26.24 -2.90
N ALA A 317 -19.13 26.99 -2.91
CA ALA A 317 -19.88 27.30 -1.70
C ALA A 317 -20.43 26.02 -1.02
N ASN A 318 -20.86 25.02 -1.79
CA ASN A 318 -21.31 23.74 -1.24
C ASN A 318 -20.15 22.97 -0.60
N ILE A 319 -18.97 22.99 -1.21
CA ILE A 319 -17.77 22.33 -0.67
C ILE A 319 -17.38 22.96 0.67
N HIS A 320 -17.39 24.30 0.77
CA HIS A 320 -17.16 24.99 2.03
C HIS A 320 -18.25 24.71 3.07
N GLU A 321 -19.52 24.59 2.66
CA GLU A 321 -20.58 24.17 3.57
C GLU A 321 -20.37 22.76 4.12
N LEU A 322 -19.98 21.80 3.27
CA LEU A 322 -19.65 20.44 3.70
C LEU A 322 -18.48 20.45 4.69
N ALA A 323 -17.42 21.20 4.40
CA ALA A 323 -16.26 21.33 5.29
C ALA A 323 -16.62 21.87 6.68
N ARG A 324 -17.55 22.83 6.76
CA ARG A 324 -18.09 23.33 8.04
C ARG A 324 -18.91 22.26 8.79
N LYS A 325 -19.73 21.49 8.08
CA LYS A 325 -20.56 20.43 8.69
C LYS A 325 -19.77 19.21 9.14
N THR A 326 -18.56 18.99 8.63
CA THR A 326 -17.70 17.85 8.97
C THR A 326 -16.62 18.20 10.01
N GLU A 327 -16.92 19.07 10.98
CA GLU A 327 -16.01 19.32 12.09
C GLU A 327 -15.78 18.02 12.90
N GLY A 328 -14.52 17.75 13.25
CA GLY A 328 -14.13 16.52 13.96
C GLY A 328 -13.98 15.27 13.10
N TYR A 329 -14.25 15.35 11.79
CA TYR A 329 -14.07 14.22 10.87
C TYR A 329 -12.60 14.07 10.47
N SER A 330 -12.15 12.82 10.36
CA SER A 330 -10.83 12.49 9.81
C SER A 330 -10.86 12.49 8.27
N GLY A 331 -9.67 12.46 7.63
CA GLY A 331 -9.58 12.32 6.17
C GLY A 331 -10.19 11.01 5.67
N ALA A 332 -10.07 9.93 6.45
CA ALA A 332 -10.73 8.66 6.16
C ALA A 332 -12.26 8.78 6.17
N ASP A 333 -12.84 9.49 7.15
CA ASP A 333 -14.29 9.68 7.22
C ASP A 333 -14.80 10.50 6.01
N ILE A 334 -14.08 11.55 5.61
CA ILE A 334 -14.41 12.36 4.42
C ILE A 334 -14.31 11.51 3.15
N SER A 335 -13.29 10.68 3.04
CA SER A 335 -13.14 9.74 1.91
C SER A 335 -14.33 8.79 1.79
N ILE A 336 -14.84 8.30 2.93
CA ILE A 336 -16.03 7.43 2.98
C ILE A 336 -17.28 8.20 2.54
N ILE A 337 -17.49 9.42 3.04
CA ILE A 337 -18.64 10.26 2.65
C ILE A 337 -18.66 10.49 1.15
N VAL A 338 -17.52 10.90 0.57
CA VAL A 338 -17.42 11.14 -0.87
C VAL A 338 -17.65 9.86 -1.64
N ARG A 339 -17.01 8.75 -1.25
CA ARG A 339 -17.18 7.45 -1.93
C ARG A 339 -18.63 6.96 -1.92
N ASP A 340 -19.32 7.06 -0.79
CA ASP A 340 -20.73 6.66 -0.71
C ASP A 340 -21.64 7.59 -1.51
N SER A 341 -21.32 8.89 -1.58
CA SER A 341 -22.01 9.86 -2.41
C SER A 341 -21.82 9.60 -3.92
N LEU A 342 -20.60 9.25 -4.34
CA LEU A 342 -20.28 8.86 -5.71
C LEU A 342 -21.03 7.58 -6.15
N MET A 343 -21.44 6.74 -5.20
CA MET A 343 -22.26 5.55 -5.48
C MET A 343 -23.77 5.84 -5.56
N GLN A 344 -24.23 7.04 -5.19
CA GLN A 344 -25.67 7.36 -5.24
C GLN A 344 -26.23 7.34 -6.67
N PRO A 345 -25.57 7.90 -7.71
CA PRO A 345 -26.02 7.74 -9.09
C PRO A 345 -26.19 6.28 -9.53
N VAL A 346 -25.24 5.42 -9.16
CA VAL A 346 -25.28 3.98 -9.48
C VAL A 346 -26.49 3.32 -8.83
N ARG A 347 -26.73 3.61 -7.54
CA ARG A 347 -27.92 3.11 -6.82
C ARG A 347 -29.21 3.62 -7.46
N LYS A 348 -29.27 4.89 -7.86
CA LYS A 348 -30.43 5.49 -8.56
C LYS A 348 -30.72 4.76 -9.88
N VAL A 349 -29.70 4.47 -10.69
CA VAL A 349 -29.84 3.71 -11.94
C VAL A 349 -30.33 2.29 -11.65
N GLN A 350 -29.72 1.61 -10.67
CA GLN A 350 -30.07 0.23 -10.34
C GLN A 350 -31.51 0.09 -9.82
N SER A 351 -31.98 1.05 -9.01
CA SER A 351 -33.33 1.06 -8.45
C SER A 351 -34.36 1.75 -9.34
N ALA A 352 -33.97 2.23 -10.53
CA ALA A 352 -34.87 2.95 -11.42
C ALA A 352 -35.89 2.00 -12.04
N THR A 353 -37.15 2.43 -12.03
CA THR A 353 -38.25 1.76 -12.73
C THR A 353 -38.62 2.46 -14.04
N HIS A 354 -38.20 3.72 -14.19
CA HIS A 354 -38.51 4.56 -15.35
C HIS A 354 -37.26 5.30 -15.82
N PHE A 355 -37.13 5.43 -17.13
CA PHE A 355 -36.09 6.20 -17.80
C PHE A 355 -36.70 7.17 -18.80
N LYS A 356 -36.04 8.30 -19.02
CA LYS A 356 -36.44 9.28 -20.04
C LYS A 356 -35.30 9.57 -21.01
N LYS A 357 -35.66 9.91 -22.24
CA LYS A 357 -34.72 10.34 -23.27
C LYS A 357 -34.24 11.77 -23.00
N VAL A 358 -32.94 11.98 -23.10
CA VAL A 358 -32.28 13.27 -22.88
C VAL A 358 -31.15 13.48 -23.87
N CYS A 359 -30.89 14.76 -24.16
CA CYS A 359 -29.71 15.18 -24.88
C CYS A 359 -28.50 15.22 -23.94
N GLY A 360 -27.38 14.63 -24.36
CA GLY A 360 -26.13 14.72 -23.62
C GLY A 360 -24.91 14.33 -24.47
N PRO A 361 -23.70 14.48 -23.91
CA PRO A 361 -22.47 14.17 -24.63
C PRO A 361 -22.34 12.68 -24.92
N SER A 362 -21.85 12.33 -26.11
CA SER A 362 -21.56 10.96 -26.48
C SER A 362 -20.43 10.37 -25.62
N ARG A 363 -20.58 9.10 -25.24
CA ARG A 363 -19.52 8.36 -24.50
C ARG A 363 -18.25 8.17 -25.30
N THR A 364 -18.35 8.06 -26.62
CA THR A 364 -17.18 7.86 -27.51
C THR A 364 -16.48 9.17 -27.86
N ASN A 365 -17.23 10.27 -27.93
CA ASN A 365 -16.67 11.60 -28.20
C ASN A 365 -17.49 12.69 -27.47
N PRO A 366 -16.98 13.22 -26.34
CA PRO A 366 -17.69 14.23 -25.54
C PRO A 366 -18.06 15.52 -26.28
N SER A 367 -17.45 15.78 -27.44
CA SER A 367 -17.74 16.97 -28.27
C SER A 367 -19.03 16.85 -29.09
N ILE A 368 -19.60 15.64 -29.19
CA ILE A 368 -20.81 15.36 -29.97
C ILE A 368 -21.98 15.17 -29.00
N MET A 369 -23.05 15.95 -29.20
CA MET A 369 -24.30 15.78 -28.46
C MET A 369 -25.19 14.72 -29.14
N ILE A 370 -25.80 13.85 -28.34
CA ILE A 370 -26.72 12.79 -28.75
C ILE A 370 -28.05 12.99 -28.04
N ASP A 371 -29.16 13.02 -28.80
CA ASP A 371 -30.52 13.26 -28.30
C ASP A 371 -31.25 11.99 -27.81
N ASP A 372 -30.60 10.83 -27.86
CA ASP A 372 -31.18 9.51 -27.56
C ASP A 372 -30.54 8.83 -26.34
N LEU A 373 -29.97 9.60 -25.40
CA LEU A 373 -29.46 9.05 -24.14
C LEU A 373 -30.59 8.82 -23.15
N LEU A 374 -30.45 7.85 -22.26
CA LEU A 374 -31.44 7.46 -21.26
C LEU A 374 -30.93 7.74 -19.86
N THR A 375 -31.67 8.52 -19.08
CA THR A 375 -31.38 8.78 -17.66
C THR A 375 -32.54 8.31 -16.78
N PRO A 376 -32.29 7.80 -15.56
CA PRO A 376 -33.34 7.54 -14.58
C PRO A 376 -34.25 8.75 -14.36
N CYS A 377 -35.55 8.53 -14.24
CA CYS A 377 -36.53 9.57 -13.97
C CYS A 377 -37.65 9.10 -13.04
N SER A 378 -38.47 10.04 -12.57
CA SER A 378 -39.67 9.71 -11.81
C SER A 378 -40.78 9.16 -12.73
N PRO A 379 -41.67 8.28 -12.25
CA PRO A 379 -42.76 7.72 -13.06
C PRO A 379 -43.72 8.76 -13.65
N GLY A 380 -43.87 9.92 -12.98
CA GLY A 380 -44.71 11.02 -13.43
C GLY A 380 -44.02 12.01 -14.37
N ASP A 381 -42.75 11.80 -14.73
CA ASP A 381 -42.04 12.73 -15.62
C ASP A 381 -42.58 12.62 -17.05
N PRO A 382 -42.71 13.75 -17.79
CA PRO A 382 -43.09 13.72 -19.18
C PRO A 382 -42.05 12.96 -20.01
N GLY A 383 -42.50 11.96 -20.77
CA GLY A 383 -41.61 11.08 -21.54
C GLY A 383 -40.94 9.99 -20.71
N ALA A 384 -41.39 9.73 -19.48
CA ALA A 384 -40.99 8.56 -18.71
C ALA A 384 -41.44 7.28 -19.40
N MET A 385 -40.50 6.38 -19.62
CA MET A 385 -40.72 5.04 -20.15
C MET A 385 -40.45 4.04 -19.04
N GLU A 386 -41.39 3.15 -18.78
CA GLU A 386 -41.22 2.07 -17.80
C GLU A 386 -40.24 1.04 -18.38
N MET A 387 -39.05 0.99 -17.81
CA MET A 387 -37.98 0.06 -18.17
C MET A 387 -36.95 -0.01 -17.05
N THR A 388 -36.20 -1.11 -17.00
CA THR A 388 -35.14 -1.29 -16.01
C THR A 388 -33.77 -0.99 -16.62
N TRP A 389 -32.75 -0.86 -15.78
CA TRP A 389 -31.37 -0.68 -16.26
C TRP A 389 -30.88 -1.84 -17.14
N MET A 390 -31.48 -3.03 -17.05
CA MET A 390 -31.13 -4.18 -17.90
C MET A 390 -31.52 -3.96 -19.37
N ASP A 391 -32.55 -3.14 -19.60
CA ASP A 391 -33.07 -2.84 -20.94
C ASP A 391 -32.34 -1.67 -21.61
N VAL A 392 -31.55 -0.92 -20.84
CA VAL A 392 -30.82 0.26 -21.30
C VAL A 392 -29.49 -0.13 -21.96
N PRO A 393 -29.25 0.22 -23.24
CA PRO A 393 -27.96 -0.03 -23.88
C PRO A 393 -26.80 0.68 -23.17
N SER A 394 -25.65 0.01 -23.08
CA SER A 394 -24.49 0.49 -22.32
C SER A 394 -23.89 1.79 -22.88
N ASP A 395 -24.06 2.08 -24.16
CA ASP A 395 -23.62 3.31 -24.84
C ASP A 395 -24.62 4.47 -24.66
N LYS A 396 -25.88 4.17 -24.30
CA LYS A 396 -26.97 5.15 -24.20
C LYS A 396 -27.31 5.57 -22.77
N LEU A 397 -26.85 4.87 -21.74
CA LEU A 397 -27.11 5.28 -20.36
C LEU A 397 -26.40 6.60 -20.06
N LEU A 398 -27.13 7.63 -19.64
CA LEU A 398 -26.57 8.82 -19.03
C LEU A 398 -26.73 8.72 -17.51
N GLU A 399 -25.61 8.66 -16.79
CA GLU A 399 -25.61 8.61 -15.34
C GLU A 399 -26.05 9.95 -14.72
N PRO A 400 -26.85 9.92 -13.64
CA PRO A 400 -27.09 11.12 -12.85
C PRO A 400 -25.78 11.67 -12.28
N VAL A 401 -25.65 12.99 -12.22
CA VAL A 401 -24.50 13.63 -11.57
C VAL A 401 -24.68 13.66 -10.05
N VAL A 402 -23.58 13.61 -9.31
CA VAL A 402 -23.60 13.74 -7.85
C VAL A 402 -23.98 15.16 -7.46
N CYS A 403 -24.90 15.30 -6.51
CA CYS A 403 -25.40 16.59 -6.05
C CYS A 403 -25.33 16.74 -4.52
N MET A 404 -25.61 17.95 -4.02
CA MET A 404 -25.52 18.25 -2.59
C MET A 404 -26.42 17.36 -1.71
N SER A 405 -27.60 16.95 -2.21
CA SER A 405 -28.47 16.04 -1.45
C SER A 405 -27.87 14.65 -1.25
N ASP A 406 -27.07 14.18 -2.22
CA ASP A 406 -26.37 12.90 -2.12
C ASP A 406 -25.27 12.97 -1.06
N MET A 407 -24.52 14.09 -1.03
CA MET A 407 -23.50 14.37 -0.01
C MET A 407 -24.10 14.48 1.39
N LEU A 408 -25.22 15.22 1.54
CA LEU A 408 -25.90 15.38 2.82
C LEU A 408 -26.51 14.07 3.33
N ARG A 409 -27.02 13.21 2.43
CA ARG A 409 -27.49 11.87 2.79
C ARG A 409 -26.34 11.03 3.36
N SER A 410 -25.20 11.03 2.67
CA SER A 410 -24.03 10.27 3.11
C SER A 410 -23.44 10.81 4.42
N LEU A 411 -23.46 12.14 4.60
CA LEU A 411 -23.06 12.78 5.85
C LEU A 411 -24.00 12.41 7.01
N ALA A 412 -25.31 12.28 6.78
CA ALA A 412 -26.26 11.92 7.82
C ALA A 412 -26.08 10.48 8.34
N THR A 413 -25.58 9.57 7.49
CA THR A 413 -25.32 8.17 7.87
C THR A 413 -23.92 7.95 8.42
N THR A 414 -22.96 8.80 8.06
CA THR A 414 -21.55 8.66 8.47
C THR A 414 -21.26 9.47 9.73
N ARG A 415 -20.92 8.79 10.82
CA ARG A 415 -20.49 9.40 12.09
C ARG A 415 -18.96 9.56 12.12
N PRO A 416 -18.41 10.57 12.82
CA PRO A 416 -16.97 10.72 12.98
C PRO A 416 -16.40 9.53 13.78
N THR A 417 -15.26 9.00 13.33
CA THR A 417 -14.65 7.81 13.95
C THR A 417 -13.81 8.17 15.18
N VAL A 418 -13.33 9.41 15.27
CA VAL A 418 -12.46 9.88 16.37
C VAL A 418 -13.31 10.48 17.49
N ASN A 419 -13.19 9.95 18.71
CA ASN A 419 -13.88 10.48 19.88
C ASN A 419 -13.06 11.57 20.60
N ALA A 420 -13.70 12.32 21.50
CA ALA A 420 -13.04 13.38 22.28
C ALA A 420 -12.00 12.84 23.27
N ASP A 421 -12.21 11.65 23.84
CA ASP A 421 -11.31 11.05 24.83
C ASP A 421 -9.95 10.67 24.22
N ASP A 422 -9.95 10.19 22.98
CA ASP A 422 -8.74 9.88 22.22
C ASP A 422 -7.97 11.15 21.91
N LEU A 423 -8.66 12.24 21.56
CA LEU A 423 -8.03 13.55 21.37
C LEU A 423 -7.39 14.07 22.66
N LEU A 424 -8.04 13.87 23.81
CA LEU A 424 -7.47 14.24 25.12
C LEU A 424 -6.19 13.47 25.42
N LYS A 425 -6.16 12.15 25.17
CA LYS A 425 -4.96 11.33 25.36
C LYS A 425 -3.83 11.74 24.43
N VAL A 426 -4.14 12.00 23.16
CA VAL A 426 -3.16 12.46 22.17
C VAL A 426 -2.61 13.84 22.55
N LYS A 427 -3.48 14.76 22.97
CA LYS A 427 -3.08 16.10 23.43
C LYS A 427 -2.15 16.01 24.64
N LYS A 428 -2.51 15.21 25.64
CA LYS A 428 -1.66 14.96 26.81
C LYS A 428 -0.29 14.41 26.41
N PHE A 429 -0.26 13.41 25.52
CA PHE A 429 1.01 12.88 25.01
C PHE A 429 1.82 13.94 24.26
N SER A 430 1.16 14.81 23.49
CA SER A 430 1.81 15.90 22.76
C SER A 430 2.40 16.95 23.70
N GLU A 431 1.72 17.28 24.80
CA GLU A 431 2.22 18.20 25.83
C GLU A 431 3.39 17.60 26.61
N ASP A 432 3.30 16.32 26.97
CA ASP A 432 4.33 15.64 27.78
C ASP A 432 5.58 15.27 26.96
N PHE A 433 5.41 14.91 25.68
CA PHE A 433 6.44 14.24 24.87
C PHE A 433 6.52 14.70 23.41
N GLY A 434 5.60 15.54 22.95
CA GLY A 434 5.67 16.14 21.62
C GLY A 434 6.86 17.09 21.54
N GLN A 435 7.42 17.22 20.34
CA GLN A 435 8.25 18.38 20.04
C GLN A 435 7.34 19.40 19.36
N GLU A 436 7.29 20.62 19.89
CA GLU A 436 6.63 21.73 19.21
C GLU A 436 7.17 21.83 17.78
N SER A 437 6.26 22.13 16.85
CA SER A 437 6.52 22.17 15.41
C SER A 437 7.51 23.29 15.10
#